data_AF-A0A933QE94-F1
#
_entry.id   AF-A0A933QE94-F1
#
_cell.length_a   1.000
_cell.length_b   1.000
_cell.length_c   1.000
_cell.angle_alpha   90.00
_cell.angle_beta   90.00
_cell.angle_gamma   90.00
#
_symmetry.space_group_name_H-M   'P 1'
#
loop_
_entity.id
_entity.type
_entity.pdbx_description
1 polymer ?
#
loop_
_entity_poly.entity_id
_entity_poly.type
_entity_poly.pdbx_seq_one_letter_code
_entity_poly.pdbx_strand_id
1 'polypeptide(L)'
;MASGDGLQALLEMAMREMPDVPTEVWTRFAALASLNFGGGEIYVRAGYRQRSRLEALAQVEADISAAQLAEKLGVSVRHAKRLRRLCRGG
;
A
#
# COMPACT_ATOMS: atom_id res chain seq x y z
N MET A 1 -0.19 20.52 5.11
CA MET A 1 -0.30 19.10 4.72
C MET A 1 0.04 18.31 5.97
N ALA A 2 -0.95 17.64 6.55
CA ALA A 2 -0.95 17.24 7.96
C ALA A 2 -0.20 15.92 8.17
N SER A 3 0.81 15.93 9.05
CA SER A 3 1.62 14.79 9.48
C SER A 3 0.86 13.73 10.32
N GLY A 4 -0.48 13.68 10.24
CA GLY A 4 -1.35 12.76 10.98
C GLY A 4 -1.84 11.53 10.19
N ASP A 5 -1.67 11.50 8.88
CA ASP A 5 -2.29 10.46 8.02
C ASP A 5 -1.62 9.08 8.10
N GLY A 6 -0.35 9.00 8.49
CA GLY A 6 0.44 7.75 8.38
C GLY A 6 0.01 6.67 9.37
N LEU A 7 -0.14 7.02 10.65
CA LEU A 7 -0.52 6.09 11.70
C LEU A 7 -1.97 5.58 11.51
N GLN A 8 -2.88 6.50 11.20
CA GLN A 8 -4.28 6.17 10.95
C GLN A 8 -4.41 5.16 9.79
N ALA A 9 -3.74 5.43 8.66
CA ALA A 9 -3.76 4.54 7.50
C ALA A 9 -3.13 3.16 7.80
N LEU A 10 -2.11 3.11 8.65
CA LEU A 10 -1.50 1.84 9.08
C LEU A 10 -2.45 1.02 9.95
N LEU A 11 -3.14 1.67 10.89
CA LEU A 11 -4.13 1.01 11.75
C LEU A 11 -5.31 0.48 10.94
N GLU A 12 -5.85 1.27 10.01
CA GLU A 12 -6.94 0.86 9.13
C GLU A 12 -6.57 -0.34 8.25
N MET A 13 -5.35 -0.33 7.70
CA MET A 13 -4.81 -1.48 6.96
C MET A 13 -4.72 -2.72 7.86
N ALA A 14 -4.13 -2.59 9.05
CA ALA A 14 -3.92 -3.72 9.94
C ALA A 14 -5.26 -4.31 10.43
N MET A 15 -6.25 -3.47 10.73
CA MET A 15 -7.60 -3.92 11.09
C MET A 15 -8.27 -4.72 9.97
N ARG A 16 -8.09 -4.33 8.70
CA ARG A 16 -8.67 -5.04 7.55
C ARG A 16 -8.05 -6.43 7.35
N GLU A 17 -6.74 -6.55 7.54
CA GLU A 17 -6.02 -7.82 7.32
C GLU A 17 -6.12 -8.78 8.52
N MET A 18 -6.64 -8.33 9.66
CA MET A 18 -6.82 -9.14 10.88
C MET A 18 -8.29 -9.11 11.37
N PRO A 19 -9.24 -9.67 10.59
CA PRO A 19 -10.67 -9.62 10.91
C PRO A 19 -11.07 -10.51 12.10
N ASP A 20 -10.17 -11.41 12.53
CA ASP A 20 -10.31 -12.29 13.67
C ASP A 20 -10.03 -11.60 15.02
N VAL A 21 -9.43 -10.40 14.99
CA VAL A 21 -9.14 -9.62 16.19
C VAL A 21 -10.35 -8.76 16.57
N PRO A 22 -10.87 -8.86 17.82
CA PRO A 22 -12.02 -8.07 18.26
C PRO A 22 -11.79 -6.56 18.20
N THR A 23 -12.83 -5.82 17.86
CA THR A 23 -12.79 -4.35 17.74
C THR A 23 -12.33 -3.68 19.03
N GLU A 24 -12.70 -4.19 20.21
CA GLU A 24 -12.30 -3.56 21.48
C GLU A 24 -10.78 -3.64 21.71
N VAL A 25 -10.13 -4.70 21.22
CA VAL A 25 -8.67 -4.87 21.26
C VAL A 25 -8.00 -3.83 20.37
N TRP A 26 -8.55 -3.61 19.17
CA TRP A 26 -8.09 -2.57 18.25
C TRP A 26 -8.22 -1.17 18.81
N THR A 27 -9.34 -0.86 19.48
CA THR A 27 -9.54 0.44 20.11
C THR A 27 -8.48 0.72 21.19
N ARG A 28 -8.18 -0.27 22.04
CA ARG A 28 -7.13 -0.14 23.08
C ARG A 28 -5.75 0.02 22.46
N PHE A 29 -5.44 -0.75 21.42
CA PHE A 29 -4.17 -0.67 20.71
C PHE A 29 -3.99 0.68 20.02
N ALA A 30 -5.00 1.17 19.31
CA ALA A 30 -4.97 2.47 18.63
C ALA A 30 -4.74 3.61 19.63
N ALA A 31 -5.38 3.57 20.81
CA ALA A 31 -5.14 4.55 21.87
C ALA A 31 -3.69 4.54 22.36
N LEU A 32 -3.11 3.36 22.60
CA LEU A 32 -1.70 3.23 23.00
C LEU A 32 -0.74 3.69 21.89
N ALA A 33 -1.03 3.34 20.64
CA ALA A 33 -0.24 3.73 19.50
C ALA A 33 -0.23 5.25 19.31
N SER A 34 -1.40 5.90 19.42
CA SER A 34 -1.52 7.36 19.35
C SER A 34 -0.82 8.06 20.50
N LEU A 35 -0.88 7.53 21.73
CA LEU A 35 -0.19 8.10 22.89
C LEU A 35 1.35 8.05 22.75
N ASN A 36 1.88 6.97 22.20
CA ASN A 36 3.33 6.76 22.12
C ASN A 36 3.96 7.26 20.82
N PHE A 37 3.18 7.30 19.73
CA PHE A 37 3.69 7.58 18.38
C PHE A 37 2.92 8.68 17.64
N GLY A 38 1.83 9.21 18.19
CA GLY A 38 0.99 10.22 17.52
C GLY A 38 1.67 11.58 17.29
N GLY A 39 2.79 11.86 17.98
CA GLY A 39 3.61 13.05 17.73
C GLY A 39 4.78 12.83 16.75
N GLY A 40 5.04 11.59 16.33
CA GLY A 40 6.15 11.23 15.45
C GLY A 40 5.67 10.98 14.02
N GLU A 41 6.41 11.48 13.02
CA GLU A 41 6.19 11.07 11.63
C GLU A 41 6.55 9.60 11.46
N ILE A 42 5.53 8.75 11.41
CA ILE A 42 5.72 7.35 10.99
C ILE A 42 5.90 7.36 9.48
N TYR A 43 7.15 7.26 9.03
CA TYR A 43 7.45 7.07 7.62
C TYR A 43 7.02 5.66 7.18
N VAL A 44 5.78 5.55 6.71
CA VAL A 44 5.33 4.36 5.98
C VAL A 44 6.00 4.40 4.62
N ARG A 45 7.04 3.57 4.41
CA ARG A 45 7.68 3.42 3.10
C ARG A 45 6.57 3.22 2.07
N ALA A 46 6.54 4.06 1.03
CA ALA A 46 5.67 3.93 -0.15
C ALA A 46 5.83 2.58 -0.90
N GLY A 47 6.68 1.70 -0.38
CA GLY A 47 6.86 0.32 -0.79
C GLY A 47 5.57 -0.50 -0.75
N TYR A 48 4.57 -0.23 0.10
CA TYR A 48 3.32 -1.02 0.05
C TYR A 48 2.55 -0.79 -1.27
N ARG A 49 2.37 0.47 -1.69
CA ARG A 49 1.73 0.79 -2.98
C ARG A 49 2.57 0.30 -4.17
N GLN A 50 3.90 0.31 -4.04
CA GLN A 50 4.79 -0.24 -5.06
C GLN A 50 4.69 -1.77 -5.11
N ARG A 51 4.66 -2.44 -3.95
CA ARG A 51 4.59 -3.90 -3.82
C ARG A 51 3.24 -4.44 -4.27
N SER A 52 2.14 -3.81 -3.87
CA SER A 52 0.79 -4.10 -4.39
C SER A 52 0.70 -3.92 -5.91
N ARG A 53 1.33 -2.88 -6.48
CA ARG A 53 1.40 -2.72 -7.95
C ARG A 53 2.26 -3.79 -8.62
N LEU A 54 3.37 -4.19 -8.00
CA LEU A 54 4.25 -5.25 -8.50
C LEU A 54 3.59 -6.63 -8.41
N GLU A 55 2.82 -6.90 -7.36
CA GLU A 55 2.00 -8.11 -7.17
C GLU A 55 0.86 -8.16 -8.20
N ALA A 56 0.15 -7.04 -8.40
CA ALA A 56 -0.84 -6.91 -9.47
C ALA A 56 -0.22 -7.13 -10.86
N LEU A 57 1.03 -6.69 -11.06
CA LEU A 57 1.80 -6.94 -12.28
C LEU A 57 2.24 -8.40 -12.44
N ALA A 58 2.52 -9.11 -11.35
CA ALA A 58 2.88 -10.53 -11.37
C ALA A 58 1.67 -11.42 -11.73
N GLN A 59 0.46 -10.98 -11.41
CA GLN A 59 -0.79 -11.67 -11.76
C GLN A 59 -1.29 -11.34 -13.18
N VAL A 60 -0.70 -10.34 -13.83
CA VAL A 60 -1.08 -9.92 -15.18
C VAL A 60 -0.39 -10.83 -16.21
N GLU A 61 -1.20 -11.40 -17.11
CA GLU A 61 -0.72 -12.21 -18.23
C GLU A 61 0.33 -11.47 -19.07
N ALA A 62 1.35 -12.20 -19.50
CA ALA A 62 2.54 -11.67 -20.16
C ALA A 62 2.25 -10.88 -21.46
N ASP A 63 1.07 -11.06 -22.05
CA ASP A 63 0.69 -10.52 -23.35
C ASP A 63 -0.15 -9.24 -23.33
N ILE A 64 -0.51 -8.69 -22.15
CA ILE A 64 -1.22 -7.41 -22.18
C ILE A 64 -0.29 -6.26 -22.60
N SER A 65 -0.83 -5.32 -23.37
CA SER A 65 -0.11 -4.13 -23.83
C SER A 65 0.15 -3.15 -22.68
N ALA A 66 1.16 -2.28 -22.84
CA ALA A 66 1.46 -1.26 -21.83
C ALA A 66 0.33 -0.24 -21.63
N ALA A 67 -0.53 -0.05 -22.62
CA ALA A 67 -1.70 0.83 -22.53
C ALA A 67 -2.79 0.20 -21.65
N GLN A 68 -3.11 -1.07 -21.88
CA GLN A 68 -4.07 -1.82 -21.05
C GLN A 68 -3.60 -1.96 -19.59
N LEU A 69 -2.29 -2.16 -19.40
CA LEU A 69 -1.69 -2.19 -18.06
C LEU A 69 -1.80 -0.84 -17.35
N ALA A 70 -1.59 0.25 -18.07
CA ALA A 70 -1.69 1.61 -17.53
C ALA A 70 -3.11 1.93 -17.06
N GLU A 71 -4.11 1.56 -17.87
CA GLU A 71 -5.52 1.69 -17.54
C GLU A 71 -5.90 0.86 -16.30
N LYS A 72 -5.54 -0.43 -16.26
CA LYS A 72 -5.81 -1.30 -15.11
C LYS A 72 -5.18 -0.81 -13.80
N LEU A 73 -3.98 -0.25 -13.87
CA LEU A 73 -3.24 0.22 -12.69
C LEU A 73 -3.53 1.68 -12.33
N GLY A 74 -4.31 2.41 -13.15
CA GLY A 74 -4.56 3.83 -12.97
C GLY A 74 -3.28 4.69 -13.02
N VAL A 75 -2.33 4.33 -13.89
CA VAL A 75 -1.03 5.03 -14.03
C VAL A 75 -0.79 5.46 -15.48
N SER A 76 0.21 6.30 -15.72
CA SER A 76 0.62 6.62 -17.09
C SER A 76 1.27 5.44 -17.80
N VAL A 77 1.17 5.40 -19.14
CA VAL A 77 1.81 4.38 -19.98
C VAL A 77 3.33 4.34 -19.77
N ARG A 78 3.97 5.49 -19.53
CA ARG A 78 5.40 5.57 -19.20
C ARG A 78 5.71 4.85 -17.88
N HIS A 79 4.86 5.01 -16.88
CA HIS A 79 5.00 4.34 -15.59
C HIS A 79 4.77 2.83 -15.71
N ALA A 80 3.75 2.41 -16.45
CA ALA A 80 3.48 1.00 -16.75
C ALA A 80 4.68 0.31 -17.45
N LYS A 81 5.30 0.96 -18.44
CA LYS A 81 6.53 0.46 -19.10
C LYS A 81 7.69 0.30 -18.13
N ARG A 82 7.88 1.26 -17.21
CA ARG A 82 8.94 1.19 -16.18
C ARG A 82 8.71 0.03 -15.23
N LEU A 83 7.49 -0.15 -14.74
CA LEU A 83 7.15 -1.24 -13.83
C LEU A 83 7.33 -2.62 -14.48
N ARG A 84 6.93 -2.79 -15.75
CA ARG A 84 7.16 -4.03 -16.50
C ARG A 84 8.64 -4.39 -16.66
N ARG A 85 9.53 -3.39 -16.82
CA ARG A 85 10.99 -3.63 -16.85
C ARG A 85 11.52 -4.09 -15.50
N LEU A 86 11.03 -3.50 -14.41
CA LEU A 86 11.44 -3.88 -13.05
C LEU A 86 11.03 -5.32 -12.70
N CYS A 87 9.87 -5.79 -13.17
CA CYS A 87 9.42 -7.18 -12.95
C CYS A 87 10.15 -8.22 -13.81
N ARG A 88 10.75 -7.85 -14.94
CA ARG A 88 11.44 -8.78 -15.86
C ARG A 88 12.97 -8.82 -15.68
N GLY A 89 13.53 -7.91 -14.89
CA GLY A 89 14.97 -7.72 -14.73
C GLY A 89 15.49 -7.96 -13.31
N GLY A 90 14.83 -8.82 -12.54
CA GLY A 90 15.23 -9.25 -11.19
C GLY A 90 15.10 -10.75 -11.06
#